data_AF-A0A8C7X368-F1
#
_entry.id   AF-A0A8C7X368-F1
#
_cell.length_a   1.000
_cell.length_b   1.000
_cell.length_c   1.000
_cell.angle_alpha   90.00
_cell.angle_beta   90.00
_cell.angle_gamma   90.00
#
_symmetry.space_group_name_H-M   'P 1'
#
loop_
_entity.id
_entity.type
_entity.pdbx_description
1 polymer ?
#
loop_
_entity_poly.entity_id
_entity_poly.type
_entity_poly.pdbx_seq_one_letter_code
_entity_poly.pdbx_strand_id
1 'polypeptide(L)'
;MSRPFYGGSHKQLVDLLEKNFVDCSVFTLPAKKWHWRARTAALYFSQAIPCCTSYRVLFCSSVLNLCELVALRPDLARLKKVLYFHENQLAYPVRKDQDRDFQYGYNQVLSCLVSDVVVFNSHFNMESFLSAIPSHMKKIPDHRPKNLDELIRPKCVVLSYPVQFPDVTREHDKNPELFFNTLLKLKEQELPFQVSVLGETFTDVPDVFSSSRRLLDSQVLNWGFLSSKEDYLRVLCDADVVVSTSNHEFFGVSMYVFLNFLFTRQSKEIQLGYQERGRAFPALRLTPSFTDDHSGPIVRKCWFKSWTFKTL
;
A
#
# COMPACT_ATOMS: atom_id res chain seq x y z
N MET A 1 -1.68 -20.40 10.47
CA MET A 1 -1.91 -19.05 9.92
C MET A 1 -3.36 -18.93 9.49
N SER A 2 -4.07 -17.86 9.87
CA SER A 2 -5.43 -17.60 9.37
C SER A 2 -5.51 -16.25 8.67
N ARG A 3 -5.84 -16.27 7.38
CA ARG A 3 -5.90 -15.06 6.54
C ARG A 3 -7.21 -14.97 5.78
N PRO A 4 -8.10 -14.05 6.15
CA PRO A 4 -9.41 -13.90 5.53
C PRO A 4 -9.34 -13.27 4.13
N PHE A 5 -8.15 -12.85 3.68
CA PHE A 5 -7.91 -12.29 2.35
C PHE A 5 -6.63 -12.88 1.76
N TYR A 6 -6.77 -13.77 0.77
CA TYR A 6 -5.66 -14.42 0.08
C TYR A 6 -5.62 -14.03 -1.40
N GLY A 7 -4.79 -13.04 -1.73
CA GLY A 7 -4.56 -12.51 -3.07
C GLY A 7 -3.51 -11.38 -3.04
N GLY A 8 -2.88 -11.07 -4.18
CA GLY A 8 -1.84 -10.04 -4.27
C GLY A 8 -0.70 -10.21 -3.24
N SER A 9 -0.26 -9.11 -2.63
CA SER A 9 0.75 -9.10 -1.57
C SER A 9 0.38 -9.94 -0.32
N HIS A 10 -0.91 -10.14 -0.06
CA HIS A 10 -1.32 -11.01 1.05
C HIS A 10 -1.02 -12.49 0.77
N LYS A 11 -1.08 -12.93 -0.49
CA LYS A 11 -0.74 -14.29 -0.90
C LYS A 11 0.76 -14.52 -0.83
N GLN A 12 1.56 -13.64 -1.42
CA GLN A 12 3.03 -13.79 -1.44
C GLN A 12 3.63 -13.89 -0.03
N LEU A 13 3.16 -13.09 0.94
CA LEU A 13 3.64 -13.24 2.32
C LEU A 13 3.24 -14.58 2.95
N VAL A 14 2.04 -15.11 2.65
CA VAL A 14 1.66 -16.44 3.14
C VAL A 14 2.54 -17.51 2.54
N ASP A 15 2.70 -17.50 1.22
CA ASP A 15 3.48 -18.49 0.49
C ASP A 15 4.95 -18.46 0.94
N LEU A 16 5.49 -17.27 1.21
CA LEU A 16 6.82 -17.12 1.79
C LEU A 16 6.91 -17.74 3.17
N LEU A 17 5.97 -17.43 4.06
CA LEU A 17 6.00 -17.97 5.42
C LEU A 17 5.84 -19.49 5.40
N GLU A 18 4.89 -20.02 4.61
CA GLU A 18 4.69 -21.45 4.44
C GLU A 18 5.94 -22.15 3.91
N LYS A 19 6.65 -21.56 2.93
CA LYS A 19 7.91 -22.10 2.42
C LYS A 19 9.04 -22.13 3.46
N ASN A 20 9.08 -21.16 4.38
CA ASN A 20 10.15 -21.03 5.36
C ASN A 20 9.85 -21.73 6.70
N PHE A 21 8.62 -22.17 6.94
CA PHE A 21 8.22 -22.85 8.18
C PHE A 21 7.65 -24.24 7.87
N VAL A 22 8.36 -25.29 8.33
CA VAL A 22 8.12 -26.69 7.94
C VAL A 22 6.81 -27.29 8.52
N ASP A 23 6.20 -26.67 9.54
CA ASP A 23 4.98 -27.18 10.21
C ASP A 23 3.88 -26.10 10.32
N CYS A 24 3.51 -25.49 9.19
CA CYS A 24 2.50 -24.43 9.17
C CYS A 24 1.17 -24.89 8.53
N SER A 25 0.10 -24.90 9.32
CA SER A 25 -1.27 -25.02 8.78
C SER A 25 -1.80 -23.65 8.34
N VAL A 26 -2.18 -23.52 7.07
CA VAL A 26 -2.68 -22.28 6.49
C VAL A 26 -4.19 -22.37 6.24
N PHE A 27 -4.95 -21.43 6.78
CA PHE A 27 -6.40 -21.30 6.57
C PHE A 27 -6.69 -19.96 5.90
N THR A 28 -7.22 -19.99 4.68
CA THR A 28 -7.43 -18.79 3.87
C THR A 28 -8.83 -18.67 3.32
N LEU A 29 -9.27 -17.44 3.08
CA LEU A 29 -10.47 -17.16 2.29
C LEU A 29 -10.10 -16.40 1.00
N PRO A 30 -10.84 -16.60 -0.11
CA PRO A 30 -10.57 -15.89 -1.36
C PRO A 30 -10.58 -14.36 -1.19
N ALA A 31 -9.65 -13.68 -1.87
CA ALA A 31 -9.51 -12.22 -1.93
C ALA A 31 -10.64 -11.54 -2.74
N LYS A 32 -11.88 -11.72 -2.29
CA LYS A 32 -13.09 -11.09 -2.82
C LYS A 32 -13.92 -10.59 -1.65
N LYS A 33 -14.63 -9.47 -1.86
CA LYS A 33 -15.56 -8.89 -0.88
C LYS A 33 -14.91 -8.68 0.50
N TRP A 34 -13.80 -7.95 0.54
CA TRP A 34 -12.98 -7.80 1.75
C TRP A 34 -13.76 -7.27 2.97
N HIS A 35 -14.75 -6.40 2.74
CA HIS A 35 -15.69 -5.91 3.76
C HIS A 35 -16.35 -7.06 4.54
N TRP A 36 -16.85 -8.07 3.80
CA TRP A 36 -17.44 -9.27 4.40
C TRP A 36 -16.39 -10.10 5.14
N ARG A 37 -15.18 -10.21 4.58
CA ARG A 37 -14.06 -10.91 5.21
C ARG A 37 -13.69 -10.29 6.56
N ALA A 38 -13.66 -8.98 6.66
CA ALA A 38 -13.36 -8.26 7.89
C ALA A 38 -14.42 -8.44 8.98
N ARG A 39 -15.68 -8.72 8.60
CA ARG A 39 -16.80 -8.89 9.54
C ARG A 39 -17.08 -10.33 9.94
N THR A 40 -16.90 -11.30 9.03
CA THR A 40 -17.44 -12.66 9.23
C THR A 40 -16.38 -13.75 9.27
N ALA A 41 -15.13 -13.46 8.92
CA ALA A 41 -14.13 -14.51 8.83
C ALA A 41 -13.75 -15.14 10.17
N ALA A 42 -13.86 -14.40 11.28
CA ALA A 42 -13.63 -14.95 12.61
C ALA A 42 -14.62 -16.09 12.93
N LEU A 43 -15.90 -15.90 12.62
CA LEU A 43 -16.93 -16.91 12.77
C LEU A 43 -16.70 -18.12 11.85
N TYR A 44 -16.27 -17.90 10.61
CA TYR A 44 -15.94 -19.01 9.72
C TYR A 44 -14.75 -19.81 10.23
N PHE A 45 -13.67 -19.12 10.63
CA PHE A 45 -12.45 -19.78 11.11
C PHE A 45 -12.62 -20.47 12.47
N SER A 46 -13.57 -20.04 13.30
CA SER A 46 -13.87 -20.74 14.55
C SER A 46 -14.36 -22.17 14.30
N GLN A 47 -15.01 -22.43 13.16
CA GLN A 47 -15.45 -23.75 12.73
C GLN A 47 -14.42 -24.47 11.85
N ALA A 48 -13.74 -23.74 10.97
CA ALA A 48 -12.85 -24.34 9.97
C ALA A 48 -11.48 -24.76 10.53
N ILE A 49 -10.96 -24.07 11.55
CA ILE A 49 -9.67 -24.43 12.15
C ILE A 49 -9.87 -25.64 13.08
N PRO A 50 -9.25 -26.80 12.83
CA PRO A 50 -9.40 -27.96 13.71
C PRO A 50 -8.74 -27.70 15.07
N CYS A 51 -9.26 -28.33 16.11
CA CYS A 51 -8.58 -28.38 17.40
C CYS A 51 -7.27 -29.15 17.24
N CYS A 52 -6.15 -28.54 17.59
CA CYS A 52 -4.84 -29.17 17.50
C CYS A 52 -3.94 -28.74 18.67
N THR A 53 -3.41 -29.70 19.41
CA THR A 53 -2.55 -29.45 20.57
C THR A 53 -1.11 -29.09 20.20
N SER A 54 -0.70 -29.37 18.96
CA SER A 54 0.64 -29.02 18.46
C SER A 54 0.78 -27.54 18.12
N TYR A 55 -0.32 -26.82 17.87
CA TYR A 55 -0.25 -25.39 17.59
C TYR A 55 0.34 -24.62 18.78
N ARG A 56 1.26 -23.70 18.46
CA ARG A 56 1.94 -22.83 19.44
C ARG A 56 1.78 -21.36 19.12
N VAL A 57 1.68 -21.02 17.84
CA VAL A 57 1.61 -19.65 17.34
C VAL A 57 0.39 -19.49 16.43
N LEU A 58 -0.40 -18.46 16.69
CA LEU A 58 -1.47 -18.02 15.82
C LEU A 58 -1.03 -16.75 15.09
N PHE A 59 -0.72 -16.87 13.81
CA PHE A 59 -0.39 -15.74 12.94
C PHE A 59 -1.58 -15.36 12.05
N CYS A 60 -1.95 -14.08 12.09
CA CYS A 60 -3.15 -13.55 11.41
C CYS A 60 -2.85 -12.22 10.70
N SER A 61 -3.59 -11.90 9.63
CA SER A 61 -3.58 -10.53 9.08
C SER A 61 -4.54 -9.61 9.85
N SER A 62 -4.25 -8.31 9.86
CA SER A 62 -5.08 -7.26 10.47
C SER A 62 -6.51 -7.16 9.95
N VAL A 63 -6.82 -7.76 8.80
CA VAL A 63 -8.21 -7.87 8.29
C VAL A 63 -9.08 -8.79 9.15
N LEU A 64 -8.49 -9.78 9.84
CA LEU A 64 -9.24 -10.70 10.69
C LEU A 64 -9.56 -10.00 12.02
N ASN A 65 -10.82 -10.03 12.44
CA ASN A 65 -11.17 -9.71 13.82
C ASN A 65 -10.66 -10.82 14.75
N LEU A 66 -9.42 -10.67 15.22
CA LEU A 66 -8.76 -11.66 16.06
C LEU A 66 -9.44 -11.80 17.42
N CYS A 67 -9.98 -10.70 17.95
CA CYS A 67 -10.69 -10.67 19.23
C CYS A 67 -11.88 -11.64 19.22
N GLU A 68 -12.71 -11.59 18.18
CA GLU A 68 -13.82 -12.53 18.00
C GLU A 68 -13.35 -13.97 17.89
N LEU A 69 -12.31 -14.24 17.09
CA LEU A 69 -11.83 -15.60 16.88
C LEU A 69 -11.35 -16.22 18.20
N VAL A 70 -10.53 -15.50 18.98
CA VAL A 70 -9.99 -16.05 20.24
C VAL A 70 -11.07 -16.12 21.33
N ALA A 71 -12.07 -15.24 21.29
CA ALA A 71 -13.23 -15.34 22.20
C ALA A 71 -14.08 -16.60 21.91
N LEU A 72 -14.26 -16.94 20.63
CA LEU A 72 -14.98 -18.15 20.21
C LEU A 72 -14.13 -19.43 20.35
N ARG A 73 -12.80 -19.31 20.44
CA ARG A 73 -11.85 -20.43 20.47
C ARG A 73 -10.82 -20.27 21.60
N PRO A 74 -11.19 -20.64 22.85
CA PRO A 74 -10.28 -20.59 23.99
C PRO A 74 -8.98 -21.42 23.79
N ASP A 75 -9.05 -22.47 22.98
CA ASP A 75 -7.88 -23.27 22.59
C ASP A 75 -6.90 -22.50 21.71
N LEU A 76 -7.37 -21.55 20.90
CA LEU A 76 -6.53 -20.64 20.12
C LEU A 76 -6.08 -19.42 20.94
N ALA A 77 -6.87 -18.98 21.92
CA ALA A 77 -6.55 -17.83 22.78
C ALA A 77 -5.23 -18.00 23.57
N ARG A 78 -4.91 -19.24 23.98
CA ARG A 78 -3.66 -19.58 24.68
C ARG A 78 -2.40 -19.55 23.80
N LEU A 79 -2.55 -19.54 22.48
CA LEU A 79 -1.41 -19.51 21.56
C LEU A 79 -0.72 -18.14 21.60
N LYS A 80 0.55 -18.08 21.20
CA LYS A 80 1.21 -16.79 20.95
C LYS A 80 0.59 -16.16 19.70
N LYS A 81 -0.01 -14.98 19.84
CA LYS A 81 -0.79 -14.29 18.80
C LYS A 81 0.06 -13.22 18.13
N VAL A 82 0.31 -13.39 16.84
CA VAL A 82 1.05 -12.45 16.00
C VAL A 82 0.11 -11.88 14.95
N LEU A 83 -0.11 -10.57 14.99
CA LEU A 83 -1.00 -9.86 14.08
C LEU A 83 -0.18 -9.04 13.09
N TYR A 84 -0.35 -9.27 11.79
CA TYR A 84 0.41 -8.57 10.73
C TYR A 84 -0.46 -7.56 9.98
N PHE A 85 -0.03 -6.30 9.98
CA PHE A 85 -0.63 -5.19 9.24
C PHE A 85 0.01 -5.02 7.87
N HIS A 86 -0.76 -5.36 6.83
CA HIS A 86 -0.48 -4.95 5.45
C HIS A 86 -0.94 -3.52 5.18
N GLU A 87 -2.10 -3.20 5.73
CA GLU A 87 -2.77 -1.91 5.61
C GLU A 87 -3.47 -1.62 6.94
N ASN A 88 -3.59 -0.34 7.25
CA ASN A 88 -4.33 0.12 8.41
C ASN A 88 -5.59 0.85 7.96
N GLN A 89 -6.71 0.49 8.56
CA GLN A 89 -8.03 1.02 8.21
C GLN A 89 -8.29 2.38 8.85
N LEU A 90 -7.43 2.83 9.78
CA LEU A 90 -7.53 4.14 10.44
C LEU A 90 -6.93 5.30 9.62
N ALA A 91 -6.08 5.01 8.65
CA ALA A 91 -5.47 5.96 7.74
C ALA A 91 -5.73 5.59 6.26
N TYR A 92 -6.49 4.52 5.99
CA TYR A 92 -6.78 4.08 4.62
C TYR A 92 -7.51 5.17 3.81
N PRO A 93 -7.01 5.59 2.64
CA PRO A 93 -7.59 6.69 1.90
C PRO A 93 -9.04 6.39 1.48
N VAL A 94 -9.96 7.29 1.85
CA VAL A 94 -11.35 7.31 1.39
C VAL A 94 -11.64 8.67 0.78
N ARG A 95 -12.54 8.73 -0.21
CA ARG A 95 -12.91 10.00 -0.87
C ARG A 95 -13.55 10.98 0.13
N LYS A 96 -14.32 10.46 1.09
CA LYS A 96 -14.88 11.20 2.23
C LYS A 96 -14.69 10.39 3.50
N ASP A 97 -14.22 11.01 4.59
CA ASP A 97 -13.99 10.33 5.87
C ASP A 97 -15.25 9.69 6.47
N GLN A 98 -16.44 10.20 6.11
CA GLN A 98 -17.74 9.67 6.55
C GLN A 98 -18.09 8.33 5.90
N ASP A 99 -17.52 8.04 4.73
CA ASP A 99 -17.75 6.77 4.03
C ASP A 99 -16.92 5.63 4.64
N ARG A 100 -16.00 5.95 5.55
CA ARG A 100 -15.20 4.94 6.25
C ARG A 100 -16.02 4.31 7.35
N ASP A 101 -16.37 3.06 7.15
CA ASP A 101 -17.02 2.24 8.16
C ASP A 101 -16.17 2.18 9.45
N PHE A 102 -16.78 2.64 10.54
CA PHE A 102 -16.18 2.67 11.86
C PHE A 102 -15.68 1.29 12.31
N GLN A 103 -16.40 0.23 11.91
CA GLN A 103 -16.18 -1.14 12.36
C GLN A 103 -14.80 -1.66 11.97
N TYR A 104 -14.27 -1.33 10.78
CA TYR A 104 -12.98 -1.90 10.34
C TYR A 104 -11.80 -1.39 11.18
N GLY A 105 -11.75 -0.08 11.43
CA GLY A 105 -10.76 0.50 12.33
C GLY A 105 -10.90 -0.02 13.76
N TYR A 106 -12.15 -0.14 14.23
CA TYR A 106 -12.46 -0.66 15.56
C TYR A 106 -12.00 -2.13 15.73
N ASN A 107 -12.28 -2.99 14.75
CA ASN A 107 -11.86 -4.39 14.74
C ASN A 107 -10.33 -4.53 14.77
N GLN A 108 -9.60 -3.67 14.04
CA GLN A 108 -8.13 -3.65 14.09
C GLN A 108 -7.60 -3.27 15.47
N VAL A 109 -8.19 -2.27 16.13
CA VAL A 109 -7.81 -1.88 17.50
C VAL A 109 -8.06 -3.03 18.48
N LEU A 110 -9.25 -3.65 18.44
CA LEU A 110 -9.55 -4.81 19.30
C LEU A 110 -8.58 -5.97 19.05
N SER A 111 -8.27 -6.24 17.79
CA SER A 111 -7.32 -7.29 17.41
C SER A 111 -5.93 -7.01 17.95
N CYS A 112 -5.46 -5.76 17.91
CA CYS A 112 -4.20 -5.36 18.52
C CYS A 112 -4.20 -5.56 20.04
N LEU A 113 -5.31 -5.28 20.73
CA LEU A 113 -5.41 -5.44 22.19
C LEU A 113 -5.22 -6.90 22.63
N VAL A 114 -5.82 -7.86 21.91
CA VAL A 114 -5.70 -9.31 22.22
C VAL A 114 -4.42 -9.96 21.67
N SER A 115 -3.67 -9.27 20.81
CA SER A 115 -2.43 -9.79 20.23
C SER A 115 -1.27 -9.69 21.22
N ASP A 116 -0.31 -10.61 21.10
CA ASP A 116 0.93 -10.54 21.87
C ASP A 116 2.02 -9.76 21.13
N VAL A 117 2.01 -9.79 19.79
CA VAL A 117 2.91 -9.02 18.92
C VAL A 117 2.11 -8.46 17.76
N VAL A 118 2.29 -7.17 17.47
CA VAL A 118 1.67 -6.46 16.35
C VAL A 118 2.77 -6.04 15.38
N VAL A 119 2.78 -6.65 14.20
CA VAL A 119 3.78 -6.44 13.17
C VAL A 119 3.24 -5.48 12.12
N PHE A 120 3.96 -4.39 11.85
CA PHE A 120 3.65 -3.47 10.76
C PHE A 120 4.67 -3.60 9.63
N ASN A 121 4.22 -3.45 8.39
CA ASN A 121 5.09 -3.46 7.22
C ASN A 121 6.00 -2.21 7.09
N SER A 122 5.71 -1.12 7.80
CA SER A 122 6.52 0.10 7.82
C SER A 122 6.30 0.92 9.10
N HIS A 123 7.26 1.78 9.44
CA HIS A 123 7.11 2.76 10.53
C HIS A 123 5.96 3.73 10.27
N PHE A 124 5.76 4.14 9.03
CA PHE A 124 4.64 5.01 8.66
C PHE A 124 3.30 4.33 8.94
N ASN A 125 3.13 3.06 8.54
CA ASN A 125 1.90 2.32 8.80
C ASN A 125 1.63 2.17 10.31
N MET A 126 2.68 1.94 11.10
CA MET A 126 2.60 1.87 12.56
C MET A 126 2.19 3.20 13.20
N GLU A 127 2.91 4.29 12.89
CA GLU A 127 2.67 5.59 13.52
C GLU A 127 1.35 6.21 13.06
N SER A 128 1.00 6.09 11.78
CA SER A 128 -0.30 6.56 11.27
C SER A 128 -1.48 5.80 11.91
N PHE A 129 -1.33 4.50 12.18
CA PHE A 129 -2.35 3.73 12.90
C PHE A 129 -2.45 4.20 14.36
N LEU A 130 -1.35 4.20 15.12
CA LEU A 130 -1.34 4.54 16.54
C LEU A 130 -1.85 5.95 16.81
N SER A 131 -1.37 6.94 16.03
CA SER A 131 -1.80 8.33 16.16
C SER A 131 -3.27 8.57 15.78
N ALA A 132 -3.86 7.71 14.96
CA ALA A 132 -5.26 7.79 14.56
C ALA A 132 -6.23 7.11 15.56
N ILE A 133 -5.74 6.29 16.51
CA ILE A 133 -6.61 5.62 17.49
C ILE A 133 -7.42 6.63 18.32
N PRO A 134 -6.83 7.68 18.92
CA PRO A 134 -7.59 8.63 19.75
C PRO A 134 -8.68 9.37 18.97
N SER A 135 -8.40 9.76 17.71
CA SER A 135 -9.39 10.45 16.87
C SER A 135 -10.50 9.51 16.43
N HIS A 136 -10.20 8.24 16.16
CA HIS A 136 -11.20 7.23 15.84
C HIS A 136 -12.15 6.97 17.02
N MET A 137 -11.62 6.83 18.24
CA MET A 137 -12.45 6.60 19.44
C MET A 137 -13.36 7.79 19.78
N LYS A 138 -13.03 9.02 19.34
CA LYS A 138 -13.92 10.19 19.48
C LYS A 138 -15.23 10.07 18.70
N LYS A 139 -15.30 9.17 17.72
CA LYS A 139 -16.55 8.88 16.98
C LYS A 139 -17.56 8.10 17.81
N ILE A 140 -17.13 7.44 18.91
CA ILE A 140 -18.04 6.76 19.83
C ILE A 140 -18.85 7.84 20.59
N PRO A 141 -20.19 7.76 20.63
CA PRO A 141 -21.03 8.79 21.25
C PRO A 141 -20.68 9.06 22.71
N ASP A 142 -20.52 8.01 23.52
CA ASP A 142 -20.27 8.08 24.96
C ASP A 142 -19.27 6.99 25.43
N HIS A 143 -18.79 7.07 26.67
CA HIS A 143 -17.91 6.09 27.33
C HIS A 143 -16.66 5.72 26.51
N ARG A 144 -15.96 6.75 26.03
CA ARG A 144 -14.81 6.59 25.14
C ARG A 144 -13.61 5.98 25.87
N PRO A 145 -13.07 4.84 25.40
CA PRO A 145 -11.83 4.31 25.94
C PRO A 145 -10.67 5.25 25.62
N LYS A 146 -9.72 5.34 26.55
CA LYS A 146 -8.53 6.20 26.45
C LYS A 146 -7.26 5.37 26.46
N ASN A 147 -6.16 5.96 25.99
CA ASN A 147 -4.81 5.41 26.09
C ASN A 147 -4.64 4.02 25.44
N LEU A 148 -5.48 3.68 24.45
CA LEU A 148 -5.40 2.39 23.77
C LEU A 148 -4.12 2.26 22.95
N ASP A 149 -3.63 3.36 22.40
CA ASP A 149 -2.35 3.45 21.69
C ASP A 149 -1.17 3.16 22.62
N GLU A 150 -1.19 3.65 23.86
CA GLU A 150 -0.19 3.35 24.89
C GLU A 150 -0.16 1.85 25.24
N LEU A 151 -1.31 1.19 25.25
CA LEU A 151 -1.41 -0.26 25.47
C LEU A 151 -0.91 -1.09 24.28
N ILE A 152 -1.06 -0.56 23.06
CA ILE A 152 -0.72 -1.28 21.82
C ILE A 152 0.76 -1.08 21.47
N ARG A 153 1.30 0.13 21.64
CA ARG A 153 2.66 0.52 21.22
C ARG A 153 3.77 -0.43 21.70
N PRO A 154 3.80 -0.92 22.96
CA PRO A 154 4.86 -1.84 23.41
C PRO A 154 4.87 -3.19 22.70
N LYS A 155 3.77 -3.57 22.04
CA LYS A 155 3.63 -4.81 21.27
C LYS A 155 4.01 -4.63 19.81
N CYS A 156 4.22 -3.39 19.35
CA CYS A 156 4.46 -3.07 17.97
C CYS A 156 5.91 -3.34 17.56
N VAL A 157 6.08 -4.00 16.43
CA VAL A 157 7.36 -4.17 15.75
C VAL A 157 7.19 -3.86 14.27
N VAL A 158 8.22 -3.32 13.63
CA VAL A 158 8.23 -3.08 12.19
C VAL A 158 9.04 -4.19 11.53
N LEU A 159 8.39 -4.91 10.62
CA LEU A 159 9.03 -5.89 9.75
C LEU A 159 8.60 -5.58 8.33
N SER A 160 9.53 -5.02 7.56
CA SER A 160 9.32 -4.67 6.17
C SER A 160 8.80 -5.87 5.38
N TYR A 161 7.87 -5.58 4.47
CA TYR A 161 7.29 -6.60 3.63
C TYR A 161 8.39 -7.27 2.80
N PRO A 162 8.53 -8.61 2.88
CA PRO A 162 9.55 -9.32 2.13
C PRO A 162 9.19 -9.34 0.66
N VAL A 163 9.81 -8.45 -0.11
CA VAL A 163 9.66 -8.38 -1.56
C VAL A 163 10.46 -9.52 -2.18
N GLN A 164 9.78 -10.58 -2.61
CA GLN A 164 10.34 -11.46 -3.65
C GLN A 164 10.00 -10.85 -5.01
N PHE A 165 11.02 -10.41 -5.73
CA PHE A 165 10.89 -10.07 -7.14
C PHE A 165 10.48 -11.36 -7.87
N PRO A 166 9.29 -11.42 -8.51
CA PRO A 166 9.02 -10.57 -9.67
C PRO A 166 7.57 -10.07 -9.85
N ASP A 167 6.68 -10.16 -8.86
CA ASP A 167 5.24 -9.91 -9.08
C ASP A 167 4.72 -8.71 -8.27
N VAL A 168 4.85 -7.51 -8.84
CA VAL A 168 4.38 -6.25 -8.24
C VAL A 168 3.01 -5.92 -8.80
N THR A 169 2.01 -6.66 -8.34
CA THR A 169 0.63 -6.47 -8.79
C THR A 169 -0.22 -5.96 -7.62
N ARG A 170 -0.48 -4.64 -7.64
CA ARG A 170 -1.59 -3.90 -6.99
C ARG A 170 -1.28 -3.08 -5.74
N GLU A 171 -1.19 -1.77 -5.95
CA GLU A 171 -1.37 -0.70 -4.96
C GLU A 171 -2.61 0.16 -5.31
N HIS A 172 -3.23 0.78 -4.30
CA HIS A 172 -4.58 1.37 -4.39
C HIS A 172 -4.64 2.89 -4.62
N ASP A 173 -3.61 3.66 -4.24
CA ASP A 173 -3.57 5.12 -4.40
C ASP A 173 -2.31 5.56 -5.14
N LYS A 174 -2.49 6.40 -6.16
CA LYS A 174 -1.42 7.01 -6.97
C LYS A 174 -1.66 8.49 -7.25
N ASN A 175 -2.77 9.08 -6.78
CA ASN A 175 -3.20 10.45 -7.06
C ASN A 175 -2.93 10.92 -8.52
N PRO A 176 -3.60 10.34 -9.53
CA PRO A 176 -3.33 10.64 -10.93
C PRO A 176 -3.61 12.11 -11.31
N GLU A 177 -4.50 12.81 -10.59
CA GLU A 177 -4.81 14.21 -10.84
C GLU A 177 -3.61 15.13 -10.63
N LEU A 178 -2.91 14.99 -9.49
CA LEU A 178 -1.71 15.78 -9.22
C LEU A 178 -0.62 15.52 -10.27
N PHE A 179 -0.48 14.27 -10.69
CA PHE A 179 0.49 13.90 -11.72
C PHE A 179 0.20 14.57 -13.06
N PHE A 180 -1.01 14.39 -13.58
CA PHE A 180 -1.38 14.93 -14.89
C PHE A 180 -1.48 16.45 -14.89
N ASN A 181 -1.99 17.07 -13.83
CA ASN A 181 -2.00 18.54 -13.72
C ASN A 181 -0.59 19.12 -13.75
N THR A 182 0.38 18.44 -13.13
CA THR A 182 1.80 18.83 -13.22
C THR A 182 2.31 18.73 -14.66
N LEU A 183 2.02 17.65 -15.38
CA LEU A 183 2.44 17.50 -16.77
C LEU A 183 1.81 18.52 -17.72
N LEU A 184 0.54 18.85 -17.52
CA LEU A 184 -0.14 19.87 -18.30
C LEU A 184 0.51 21.25 -18.09
N LYS A 185 0.85 21.61 -16.85
CA LYS A 185 1.60 22.84 -16.56
C LYS A 185 2.98 22.87 -17.24
N LEU A 186 3.69 21.74 -17.29
CA LEU A 186 4.97 21.66 -18.01
C LEU A 186 4.77 21.89 -19.52
N LYS A 187 3.67 21.37 -20.08
CA LYS A 187 3.32 21.57 -21.49
C LYS A 187 2.93 23.03 -21.77
N GLU A 188 2.15 23.65 -20.89
CA GLU A 188 1.80 25.08 -20.98
C GLU A 188 3.02 26.00 -20.91
N GLN A 189 4.06 25.58 -20.18
CA GLN A 189 5.35 26.26 -20.09
C GLN A 189 6.30 25.91 -21.25
N GLU A 190 5.84 25.14 -22.24
CA GLU A 190 6.62 24.72 -23.41
C GLU A 190 7.93 24.00 -23.06
N LEU A 191 7.98 23.34 -21.90
CA LEU A 191 9.17 22.61 -21.47
C LEU A 191 9.29 21.28 -22.23
N PRO A 192 10.49 20.90 -22.69
CA PRO A 192 10.70 19.63 -23.38
C PRO A 192 10.64 18.47 -22.38
N PHE A 193 9.67 17.57 -22.55
CA PHE A 193 9.60 16.32 -21.79
C PHE A 193 8.92 15.22 -22.59
N GLN A 194 9.21 13.99 -22.19
CA GLN A 194 8.50 12.79 -22.62
C GLN A 194 7.97 12.04 -21.40
N VAL A 195 6.83 11.35 -21.56
CA VAL A 195 6.17 10.62 -20.47
C VAL A 195 5.82 9.19 -20.86
N SER A 196 6.14 8.25 -19.98
CA SER A 196 5.59 6.89 -19.98
C SER A 196 4.61 6.73 -18.81
N VAL A 197 3.38 6.34 -19.10
CA VAL A 197 2.34 6.05 -18.09
C VAL A 197 2.05 4.56 -18.12
N LEU A 198 2.63 3.82 -17.17
CA LEU A 198 2.60 2.36 -17.17
C LEU A 198 1.66 1.81 -16.11
N GLY A 199 0.86 0.79 -16.47
CA GLY A 199 0.06 0.04 -15.50
C GLY A 199 -1.17 -0.64 -16.09
N GLU A 200 -1.66 -1.65 -15.38
CA GLU A 200 -2.91 -2.33 -15.72
C GLU A 200 -4.10 -1.37 -15.71
N THR A 201 -4.93 -1.46 -16.74
CA THR A 201 -6.18 -0.69 -16.84
C THR A 201 -7.33 -1.60 -16.43
N PHE A 202 -8.11 -1.18 -15.44
CA PHE A 202 -9.27 -1.92 -14.92
C PHE A 202 -10.58 -1.21 -15.26
N THR A 203 -11.71 -1.77 -14.81
CA THR A 203 -13.07 -1.39 -15.20
C THR A 203 -13.43 0.09 -15.00
N ASP A 204 -12.90 0.75 -13.97
CA ASP A 204 -13.12 2.19 -13.74
C ASP A 204 -11.82 2.97 -13.99
N VAL A 205 -11.80 3.77 -15.05
CA VAL A 205 -10.67 4.64 -15.40
C VAL A 205 -11.08 6.09 -15.12
N PRO A 206 -10.37 6.81 -14.23
CA PRO A 206 -10.66 8.23 -14.00
C PRO A 206 -10.54 9.05 -15.29
N ASP A 207 -11.46 9.99 -15.50
CA ASP A 207 -11.53 10.82 -16.73
C ASP A 207 -10.24 11.59 -17.01
N VAL A 208 -9.45 11.90 -15.96
CA VAL A 208 -8.13 12.53 -16.12
C VAL A 208 -7.20 11.72 -17.03
N PHE A 209 -7.30 10.40 -17.08
CA PHE A 209 -6.48 9.60 -17.98
C PHE A 209 -6.85 9.81 -19.44
N SER A 210 -8.14 9.83 -19.75
CA SER A 210 -8.61 9.94 -21.14
C SER A 210 -8.39 11.36 -21.67
N SER A 211 -8.65 12.38 -20.85
CA SER A 211 -8.39 13.78 -21.19
C SER A 211 -6.89 14.06 -21.32
N SER A 212 -6.08 13.65 -20.34
CA SER A 212 -4.63 13.88 -20.39
C SER A 212 -3.93 13.10 -21.49
N ARG A 213 -4.41 11.90 -21.86
CA ARG A 213 -3.85 11.19 -23.03
C ARG A 213 -3.98 12.01 -24.30
N ARG A 214 -5.14 12.62 -24.56
CA ARG A 214 -5.35 13.48 -25.74
C ARG A 214 -4.50 14.74 -25.66
N LEU A 215 -4.46 15.38 -24.50
CA LEU A 215 -3.73 16.63 -24.30
C LEU A 215 -2.21 16.46 -24.33
N LEU A 216 -1.68 15.29 -23.99
CA LEU A 216 -0.24 15.01 -23.91
C LEU A 216 0.26 14.10 -25.04
N ASP A 217 -0.53 13.85 -26.09
CA ASP A 217 -0.23 12.79 -27.07
C ASP A 217 1.16 12.92 -27.71
N SER A 218 1.57 14.15 -28.04
CA SER A 218 2.91 14.45 -28.57
C SER A 218 4.08 14.19 -27.61
N GLN A 219 3.81 14.07 -26.31
CA GLN A 219 4.80 13.81 -25.25
C GLN A 219 4.79 12.35 -24.78
N VAL A 220 3.81 11.53 -25.18
CA VAL A 220 3.65 10.16 -24.67
C VAL A 220 4.56 9.18 -25.42
N LEU A 221 5.41 8.48 -24.70
CA LEU A 221 6.23 7.37 -25.22
C LEU A 221 5.53 6.02 -25.07
N ASN A 222 5.03 5.74 -23.87
CA ASN A 222 4.36 4.48 -23.54
C ASN A 222 3.10 4.77 -22.72
N TRP A 223 2.05 3.99 -22.94
CA TRP A 223 0.79 4.16 -22.22
C TRP A 223 0.08 2.83 -22.01
N GLY A 224 -0.26 2.53 -20.75
CA GLY A 224 -1.03 1.36 -20.37
C GLY A 224 -0.17 0.19 -19.92
N PHE A 225 -0.71 -1.02 -20.06
CA PHE A 225 -0.08 -2.24 -19.57
C PHE A 225 0.95 -2.76 -20.57
N LEU A 226 2.13 -3.14 -20.08
CA LEU A 226 3.14 -3.86 -20.84
C LEU A 226 3.08 -5.33 -20.43
N SER A 227 2.82 -6.21 -21.40
CA SER A 227 2.68 -7.65 -21.17
C SER A 227 4.01 -8.35 -20.92
N SER A 228 5.12 -7.81 -21.45
CA SER A 228 6.46 -8.29 -21.16
C SER A 228 7.05 -7.54 -19.96
N LYS A 229 7.57 -8.34 -19.02
CA LYS A 229 8.34 -7.84 -17.88
C LYS A 229 9.62 -7.14 -18.33
N GLU A 230 10.29 -7.70 -19.33
CA GLU A 230 11.52 -7.15 -19.89
C GLU A 230 11.26 -5.76 -20.49
N ASP A 231 10.14 -5.58 -21.18
CA ASP A 231 9.76 -4.27 -21.72
C ASP A 231 9.41 -3.26 -20.63
N TYR A 232 8.70 -3.69 -19.57
CA TYR A 232 8.45 -2.86 -18.39
C TYR A 232 9.75 -2.38 -17.74
N LEU A 233 10.72 -3.28 -17.56
CA LEU A 233 12.03 -2.95 -16.99
C LEU A 233 12.87 -2.06 -17.91
N ARG A 234 12.79 -2.23 -19.23
CA ARG A 234 13.47 -1.35 -20.20
C ARG A 234 12.96 0.08 -20.11
N VAL A 235 11.64 0.29 -20.11
CA VAL A 235 11.05 1.63 -19.97
C VAL A 235 11.43 2.28 -18.65
N LEU A 236 11.52 1.50 -17.57
CA LEU A 236 12.04 1.96 -16.29
C LEU A 236 13.51 2.40 -16.36
N CYS A 237 14.36 1.66 -17.07
CA CYS A 237 15.78 1.99 -17.23
C CYS A 237 16.00 3.22 -18.11
N ASP A 238 15.15 3.41 -19.12
CA ASP A 238 15.22 4.54 -20.05
C ASP A 238 14.65 5.84 -19.47
N ALA A 239 14.02 5.80 -18.29
CA ALA A 239 13.49 6.97 -17.61
C ALA A 239 14.58 7.73 -16.86
N ASP A 240 14.57 9.06 -16.99
CA ASP A 240 15.44 9.95 -16.21
C ASP A 240 14.85 10.23 -14.83
N VAL A 241 13.51 10.30 -14.75
CA VAL A 241 12.78 10.57 -13.51
C VAL A 241 11.62 9.59 -13.38
N VAL A 242 11.52 8.94 -12.23
CA VAL A 242 10.32 8.19 -11.84
C VAL A 242 9.52 9.00 -10.83
N VAL A 243 8.24 9.16 -11.10
CA VAL A 243 7.34 9.99 -10.29
C VAL A 243 6.31 9.12 -9.60
N SER A 244 6.21 9.24 -8.28
CA SER A 244 5.07 8.75 -7.50
C SER A 244 4.35 9.95 -6.87
N THR A 245 3.05 10.06 -7.12
CA THR A 245 2.18 11.11 -6.56
C THR A 245 1.25 10.58 -5.48
N SER A 246 1.40 9.31 -5.07
CA SER A 246 0.56 8.64 -4.08
C SER A 246 0.43 9.47 -2.80
N ASN A 247 -0.79 9.71 -2.31
CA ASN A 247 -0.98 10.33 -1.00
C ASN A 247 -0.73 9.32 0.14
N HIS A 248 -0.85 8.02 -0.17
CA HIS A 248 -0.50 6.91 0.70
C HIS A 248 0.16 5.78 -0.08
N GLU A 249 1.26 5.25 0.44
CA GLU A 249 2.05 4.18 -0.16
C GLU A 249 2.41 3.18 0.94
N PHE A 250 1.66 2.07 1.05
CA PHE A 250 1.86 1.12 2.16
C PHE A 250 3.14 0.31 2.02
N PHE A 251 3.60 0.06 0.79
CA PHE A 251 4.77 -0.78 0.51
C PHE A 251 5.86 -0.03 -0.27
N GLY A 252 5.49 0.90 -1.16
CA GLY A 252 6.44 1.63 -1.99
C GLY A 252 7.20 0.73 -2.95
N VAL A 253 6.64 -0.44 -3.29
CA VAL A 253 7.35 -1.47 -4.06
C VAL A 253 7.77 -0.93 -5.42
N SER A 254 6.90 -0.12 -6.04
CA SER A 254 7.17 0.55 -7.31
C SER A 254 8.46 1.40 -7.27
N MET A 255 8.66 2.19 -6.20
CA MET A 255 9.86 3.01 -6.03
C MET A 255 11.06 2.18 -5.58
N TYR A 256 10.84 1.18 -4.75
CA TYR A 256 11.91 0.29 -4.28
C TYR A 256 12.49 -0.54 -5.42
N VAL A 257 11.67 -1.04 -6.35
CA VAL A 257 12.10 -1.73 -7.57
C VAL A 257 12.98 -0.83 -8.42
N PHE A 258 12.56 0.42 -8.65
CA PHE A 258 13.35 1.38 -9.41
C PHE A 258 14.70 1.68 -8.75
N LEU A 259 14.70 1.96 -7.44
CA LEU A 259 15.92 2.24 -6.68
C LEU A 259 16.88 1.03 -6.71
N ASN A 260 16.40 -0.17 -6.42
CA ASN A 260 17.24 -1.37 -6.36
C ASN A 260 17.87 -1.71 -7.73
N PHE A 261 17.12 -1.49 -8.82
CA PHE A 261 17.61 -1.75 -10.18
C PHE A 261 18.58 -0.67 -10.69
N LEU A 262 18.41 0.60 -10.29
CA LEU A 262 19.37 1.66 -10.60
C LEU A 262 20.69 1.48 -9.84
N PHE A 263 20.63 1.21 -8.53
CA PHE A 263 21.84 1.02 -7.71
C PHE A 263 22.69 -0.18 -8.16
N THR A 264 22.08 -1.17 -8.82
CA THR A 264 22.80 -2.32 -9.36
C THR A 264 23.38 -2.10 -10.75
N ARG A 265 23.03 -1.01 -11.48
CA ARG A 265 23.49 -0.82 -12.87
C ARG A 265 23.94 0.58 -13.30
N GLN A 266 23.50 1.70 -12.72
CA GLN A 266 24.02 3.04 -13.07
C GLN A 266 23.90 4.07 -11.93
N SER A 267 24.98 4.81 -11.73
CA SER A 267 25.06 6.03 -10.91
C SER A 267 24.38 7.21 -11.64
N LYS A 268 23.08 7.40 -11.43
CA LYS A 268 22.36 8.63 -11.82
C LYS A 268 21.79 9.30 -10.56
N GLU A 269 21.85 10.64 -10.51
CA GLU A 269 21.25 11.44 -9.45
C GLU A 269 19.71 11.31 -9.45
N ILE A 270 19.14 11.08 -8.27
CA ILE A 270 17.70 10.91 -8.08
C ILE A 270 17.16 12.13 -7.32
N GLN A 271 16.25 12.88 -7.92
CA GLN A 271 15.42 13.85 -7.20
C GLN A 271 14.11 13.19 -6.76
N LEU A 272 14.03 12.79 -5.49
CA LEU A 272 12.80 12.37 -4.83
C LEU A 272 12.04 13.60 -4.34
N GLY A 273 10.94 13.96 -5.01
CA GLY A 273 10.00 14.96 -4.51
C GLY A 273 8.98 14.33 -3.57
N TYR A 274 9.18 14.46 -2.26
CA TYR A 274 8.20 14.08 -1.23
C TYR A 274 7.55 15.33 -0.65
N GLN A 275 6.23 15.43 -0.65
CA GLN A 275 5.51 16.57 -0.08
C GLN A 275 4.98 16.21 1.31
N GLU A 276 5.71 16.60 2.36
CA GLU A 276 5.21 16.56 3.74
C GLU A 276 4.17 17.68 3.95
N ARG A 277 2.99 17.33 4.48
CA ARG A 277 2.03 18.37 4.91
C ARG A 277 2.65 19.18 6.04
N GLY A 278 2.91 20.47 5.80
CA GLY A 278 3.12 21.46 6.87
C GLY A 278 4.40 22.29 6.81
N ARG A 279 5.32 22.04 5.87
CA ARG A 279 6.41 22.98 5.57
C ARG A 279 6.36 23.38 4.11
N ALA A 280 6.12 24.67 3.86
CA ALA A 280 6.44 25.27 2.58
C ALA A 280 7.97 25.20 2.43
N PHE A 281 8.48 24.26 1.64
CA PHE A 281 9.81 24.43 1.06
C PHE A 281 9.72 25.51 -0.03
N PRO A 282 10.75 26.37 -0.16
CA PRO A 282 10.72 27.44 -1.14
C PRO A 282 10.48 26.84 -2.53
N ALA A 283 9.73 27.59 -3.35
CA ALA A 283 9.44 27.26 -4.73
C ALA A 283 10.65 26.58 -5.39
N LEU A 284 10.39 25.50 -6.12
CA LEU A 284 11.35 24.82 -6.99
C LEU A 284 12.09 25.89 -7.81
N ARG A 285 13.24 26.37 -7.33
CA ARG A 285 14.18 27.13 -8.16
C ARG A 285 14.86 26.06 -8.98
N LEU A 286 14.31 25.81 -10.15
CA LEU A 286 15.11 25.36 -11.28
C LEU A 286 16.16 26.44 -11.49
N THR A 287 17.32 26.32 -10.84
CA THR A 287 18.48 27.13 -11.20
C THR A 287 18.94 26.63 -12.56
N PRO A 288 18.88 27.45 -13.63
CA PRO A 288 19.45 27.06 -14.89
C PRO A 288 20.96 27.15 -14.73
N SER A 289 21.60 26.01 -14.50
CA SER A 289 23.02 25.83 -14.83
C SER A 289 23.12 24.92 -16.04
N PHE A 290 22.38 25.29 -17.09
CA PHE A 290 22.58 24.74 -18.42
C PHE A 290 22.67 25.93 -19.35
N THR A 291 23.85 26.06 -19.93
CA THR A 291 24.24 27.05 -20.93
C THR A 291 23.20 27.13 -22.03
N ASP A 292 22.91 28.36 -22.47
CA ASP A 292 22.05 28.70 -23.61
C ASP A 292 22.45 27.89 -24.85
N ASP A 293 21.77 26.78 -25.06
CA ASP A 293 21.62 26.16 -26.35
C ASP A 293 20.16 25.69 -26.44
N HIS A 294 19.44 26.11 -27.47
CA HIS A 294 18.01 25.86 -27.68
C HIS A 294 17.68 24.38 -27.99
N SER A 295 18.54 23.45 -27.55
CA SER A 295 18.44 22.01 -27.70
C SER A 295 18.76 21.27 -26.39
N GLY A 296 18.17 21.74 -25.28
CA GLY A 296 18.31 21.07 -23.98
C GLY A 296 17.82 19.60 -23.99
N PRO A 297 18.39 18.72 -23.16
CA PRO A 297 18.04 17.30 -23.14
C PRO A 297 16.56 17.10 -22.78
N ILE A 298 15.84 16.32 -23.59
CA ILE A 298 14.45 15.94 -23.34
C ILE A 298 14.40 15.09 -22.06
N VAL A 299 13.73 15.57 -21.02
CA VAL A 299 13.58 14.81 -19.77
C VAL A 299 12.53 13.72 -19.94
N ARG A 300 12.93 12.45 -19.81
CA ARG A 300 12.01 11.30 -19.86
C ARG A 300 11.48 10.99 -18.46
N LYS A 301 10.17 11.09 -18.29
CA LYS A 301 9.47 10.84 -17.03
C LYS A 301 8.69 9.54 -17.13
N CYS A 302 8.73 8.73 -16.08
CA CYS A 302 7.91 7.53 -15.97
C CYS A 302 7.02 7.60 -14.73
N TRP A 303 5.73 7.33 -14.92
CA TRP A 303 4.74 7.31 -13.85
C TRP A 303 3.99 5.99 -13.83
N PHE A 304 3.74 5.52 -12.62
CA PHE A 304 3.16 4.21 -12.39
C PHE A 304 1.71 4.31 -11.94
N LYS A 305 0.86 3.72 -12.77
CA LYS A 305 -0.52 3.42 -12.44
C LYS A 305 -0.59 2.04 -11.81
N SER A 306 -1.17 1.96 -10.63
CA SER A 306 -1.80 0.75 -10.16
C SER A 306 -3.13 1.15 -9.53
N TRP A 307 -4.22 0.53 -9.96
CA TRP A 307 -5.50 0.57 -9.26
C TRP A 307 -6.08 -0.84 -9.24
N THR A 308 -6.75 -1.21 -8.15
CA THR A 308 -7.81 -2.22 -8.21
C THR A 308 -9.01 -1.70 -7.46
N PHE A 309 -10.15 -1.60 -8.15
CA PHE A 309 -11.48 -1.50 -7.55
C PHE A 309 -12.39 -2.57 -8.17
N LYS A 310 -12.91 -3.44 -7.31
CA LYS A 310 -14.33 -3.82 -7.34
C LYS A 310 -14.83 -3.66 -5.91
N THR A 311 -15.28 -2.45 -5.58
CA THR A 311 -16.29 -2.26 -4.54
C THR A 311 -17.58 -2.87 -5.02
N LEU A 312 -17.86 -4.08 -4.54
CA LEU A 312 -19.19 -4.56 -4.19
C LEU A 312 -19.05 -5.33 -2.87
#